data_AF-A0A927T0N2-F1
#
_entry.id   AF-A0A927T0N2-F1
#
_cell.length_a   1.000
_cell.length_b   1.000
_cell.length_c   1.000
_cell.angle_alpha   90.00
_cell.angle_beta   90.00
_cell.angle_gamma   90.00
#
_symmetry.space_group_name_H-M   'P 1'
#
loop_
_entity.id
_entity.type
_entity.pdbx_description
1 polymer ?
#
loop_
_entity_poly.entity_id
_entity_poly.type
_entity_poly.pdbx_seq_one_letter_code
_entity_poly.pdbx_strand_id
1 'polypeptide(L)'
;MIEKTDLDECIEVAIDFLYMDLEMTDIPDIILHPYFQSPYIIDEDCGKLINILENEDNYNIAINQMEEKIYKVKNFMEFTDLLTKPYRLAFLKFTKDYLDIRDFSKYLIDTWITDEYVNRNATVSKNELLEYFKNASKELIMDEDDQAFYSELDNEITIYRGVTDYNKDDTKAMSWTLDENIAKWFANRFRQKGYVFKAKINKKDIFAFCNMRNEKEVIVDFTKLYGLELLNI
;
A
#
# COMPACT_ATOMS: atom_id res chain seq x y z
N MET A 1 5.90 -17.81 -6.08
CA MET A 1 5.21 -18.12 -4.82
C MET A 1 5.41 -19.58 -4.51
N ILE A 2 5.70 -19.86 -3.26
CA ILE A 2 5.96 -21.20 -2.73
C ILE A 2 4.67 -21.80 -2.15
N GLU A 3 4.69 -23.07 -1.78
CA GLU A 3 3.48 -23.76 -1.28
C GLU A 3 3.04 -23.23 0.10
N LYS A 4 4.00 -22.84 0.93
CA LYS A 4 3.79 -22.35 2.29
C LYS A 4 4.82 -21.28 2.58
N THR A 5 4.40 -20.15 3.14
CA THR A 5 5.30 -19.05 3.51
C THR A 5 6.48 -19.53 4.36
N ASP A 6 7.69 -19.15 3.94
CA ASP A 6 8.93 -19.32 4.69
C ASP A 6 9.11 -18.09 5.59
N LEU A 7 8.60 -18.21 6.82
CA LEU A 7 8.59 -17.10 7.77
C LEU A 7 10.00 -16.78 8.27
N ASP A 8 10.91 -17.77 8.33
CA ASP A 8 12.27 -17.56 8.81
C ASP A 8 13.04 -16.66 7.84
N GLU A 9 12.94 -16.91 6.53
CA GLU A 9 13.51 -16.01 5.51
C GLU A 9 12.89 -14.60 5.56
N CYS A 10 11.59 -14.49 5.82
CA CYS A 10 10.94 -13.18 5.97
C CYS A 10 11.40 -12.43 7.23
N ILE A 11 11.72 -13.16 8.32
CA ILE A 11 12.29 -12.60 9.54
C ILE A 11 13.68 -12.05 9.27
N GLU A 12 14.54 -12.77 8.54
CA GLU A 12 15.88 -12.28 8.18
C GLU A 12 15.79 -10.98 7.36
N VAL A 13 14.89 -10.90 6.37
CA VAL A 13 14.64 -9.66 5.61
C VAL A 13 14.14 -8.52 6.52
N ALA A 14 13.32 -8.83 7.52
CA ALA A 14 12.83 -7.85 8.49
C ALA A 14 13.96 -7.31 9.38
N ILE A 15 14.89 -8.18 9.77
CA ILE A 15 16.10 -7.80 10.50
C ILE A 15 16.99 -6.89 9.63
N ASP A 16 17.21 -7.24 8.35
CA ASP A 16 17.96 -6.36 7.43
C ASP A 16 17.32 -4.97 7.32
N PHE A 17 15.99 -4.89 7.30
CA PHE A 17 15.25 -3.62 7.33
C PHE A 17 15.44 -2.84 8.64
N LEU A 18 15.59 -3.54 9.78
CA LEU A 18 15.79 -2.90 11.08
C LEU A 18 17.14 -2.20 11.18
N TYR A 19 18.16 -2.74 10.52
CA TYR A 19 19.51 -2.18 10.50
C TYR A 19 19.76 -1.21 9.33
N MET A 20 18.71 -0.78 8.62
CA MET A 20 18.81 0.31 7.66
C MET A 20 19.10 1.64 8.35
N ASP A 21 19.80 2.54 7.66
CA ASP A 21 20.07 3.88 8.15
C ASP A 21 18.76 4.64 8.43
N LEU A 22 18.72 5.35 9.56
CA LEU A 22 17.66 6.28 9.90
C LEU A 22 17.87 7.60 9.14
N GLU A 23 16.86 8.06 8.42
CA GLU A 23 16.91 9.34 7.69
C GLU A 23 16.11 10.44 8.40
N MET A 24 16.69 11.64 8.45
CA MET A 24 16.02 12.83 8.96
C MET A 24 15.17 13.49 7.88
N THR A 25 14.00 14.01 8.24
CA THR A 25 13.18 14.83 7.33
C THR A 25 13.32 16.32 7.63
N ASP A 26 12.88 17.16 6.70
CA ASP A 26 12.79 18.61 6.90
C ASP A 26 11.67 19.00 7.90
N ILE A 27 10.84 18.05 8.32
CA ILE A 27 9.77 18.26 9.29
C ILE A 27 10.29 17.86 10.68
N PRO A 28 10.28 18.77 11.67
CA PRO A 28 10.69 18.45 13.04
C PRO A 28 9.97 17.22 13.58
N ASP A 29 10.72 16.38 14.30
CA ASP A 29 10.22 15.18 14.97
C ASP A 29 9.65 14.09 14.03
N ILE A 30 9.86 14.20 12.72
CA ILE A 30 9.56 13.14 11.74
C ILE A 30 10.87 12.58 11.20
N ILE A 31 11.02 11.27 11.34
CA ILE A 31 12.13 10.47 10.80
C ILE A 31 11.59 9.45 9.80
N LEU A 32 12.44 8.99 8.89
CA LEU A 32 12.13 7.89 7.98
C LEU A 32 12.99 6.69 8.36
N HIS A 33 12.31 5.62 8.75
CA HIS A 33 12.92 4.32 9.02
C HIS A 33 11.85 3.23 8.82
N PRO A 34 12.20 1.99 8.42
CA PRO A 34 11.23 0.91 8.27
C PRO A 34 10.33 0.64 9.48
N TYR A 35 10.83 0.92 10.69
CA TYR A 35 10.14 0.67 11.95
C TYR A 35 9.84 1.90 12.81
N PHE A 36 10.39 3.07 12.46
CA PHE A 36 10.26 4.29 13.27
C PHE A 36 9.84 5.49 12.40
N GLN A 37 8.78 6.20 12.82
CA GLN A 37 8.34 7.47 12.17
C GLN A 37 8.52 8.69 13.08
N SER A 38 8.82 8.45 14.35
CA SER A 38 9.08 9.44 15.38
C SER A 38 10.38 9.05 16.08
N PRO A 39 11.24 10.02 16.44
CA PRO A 39 12.44 9.73 17.20
C PRO A 39 12.14 9.36 18.67
N TYR A 40 10.91 9.58 19.11
CA TYR A 40 10.46 9.22 20.45
C TYR A 40 9.81 7.83 20.48
N ILE A 41 10.31 6.96 21.36
CA ILE A 41 9.74 5.65 21.65
C ILE A 41 9.58 5.44 23.16
N ILE A 42 8.78 4.44 23.54
CA ILE A 42 8.70 3.98 24.93
C ILE A 42 9.74 2.87 25.12
N ASP A 43 10.64 3.05 26.09
CA ASP A 43 11.42 1.97 26.69
C ASP A 43 10.45 1.05 27.44
N GLU A 44 10.31 -0.18 26.99
CA GLU A 44 9.34 -1.15 27.50
C GLU A 44 9.75 -1.74 28.86
N ASP A 45 11.04 -1.70 29.20
CA ASP A 45 11.55 -2.19 30.49
C ASP A 45 11.22 -1.24 31.62
N CYS A 46 11.34 0.08 31.40
CA CYS A 46 11.12 1.09 32.44
C CYS A 46 9.90 2.00 32.21
N GLY A 47 9.23 1.89 31.06
CA GLY A 47 8.05 2.66 30.70
C GLY A 47 8.31 4.14 30.40
N LYS A 48 9.57 4.54 30.18
CA LYS A 48 9.94 5.94 29.93
C LYS A 48 9.92 6.27 28.44
N LEU A 49 9.49 7.49 28.12
CA LEU A 49 9.67 8.05 26.79
C LEU A 49 11.14 8.46 26.61
N ILE A 50 11.80 7.89 25.61
CA ILE A 50 13.19 8.17 25.25
C ILE A 50 13.28 8.72 23.82
N ASN A 51 14.31 9.52 23.54
CA ASN A 51 14.62 10.01 22.20
C ASN A 51 15.80 9.21 21.62
N ILE A 52 15.57 8.46 20.55
CA ILE A 52 16.57 7.58 19.91
C ILE A 52 17.68 8.37 19.20
N LEU A 53 17.49 9.67 18.98
CA LEU A 53 18.51 10.56 18.40
C LEU A 53 19.41 11.22 19.45
N GLU A 54 19.10 11.05 20.74
CA GLU A 54 19.82 11.73 21.83
C GLU A 54 21.20 11.11 22.09
N ASN A 55 21.31 9.78 22.05
CA ASN A 55 22.54 9.04 22.27
C ASN A 55 22.43 7.59 21.74
N GLU A 56 23.58 6.93 21.61
CA GLU A 56 23.70 5.57 21.10
C GLU A 56 22.98 4.52 21.99
N ASP A 57 22.95 4.72 23.30
CA ASP A 57 22.27 3.80 24.23
C ASP A 57 20.77 3.77 23.97
N ASN A 58 20.12 4.94 23.81
CA ASN A 58 18.70 5.05 23.47
C ASN A 58 18.38 4.41 22.12
N TYR A 59 19.26 4.58 21.13
CA TYR A 59 19.11 3.93 19.82
C TYR A 59 19.22 2.41 19.94
N ASN A 60 20.21 1.89 20.67
CA ASN A 60 20.38 0.46 20.90
C ASN A 60 19.18 -0.16 21.64
N ILE A 61 18.58 0.55 22.60
CA ILE A 61 17.32 0.13 23.25
C ILE A 61 16.22 -0.04 22.20
N ALA A 62 16.05 0.94 21.31
CA ALA A 62 15.04 0.89 20.26
C ALA A 62 15.23 -0.30 19.31
N ILE A 63 16.46 -0.54 18.87
CA ILE A 63 16.83 -1.64 17.97
C ILE A 63 16.56 -2.98 18.66
N ASN A 64 17.09 -3.21 19.87
CA ASN A 64 16.91 -4.48 20.58
C ASN A 64 15.42 -4.80 20.84
N GLN A 65 14.63 -3.80 21.24
CA GLN A 65 13.18 -3.99 21.45
C GLN A 65 12.46 -4.35 20.15
N MET A 66 12.83 -3.75 19.02
CA MET A 66 12.22 -4.07 17.73
C MET A 66 12.67 -5.43 17.21
N GLU A 67 13.95 -5.76 17.35
CA GLU A 67 14.51 -7.08 17.01
C GLU A 67 13.77 -8.19 17.76
N GLU A 68 13.55 -8.03 19.07
CA GLU A 68 12.73 -8.96 19.86
C GLU A 68 11.30 -9.10 19.33
N LYS A 69 10.66 -8.01 18.88
CA LYS A 69 9.32 -8.05 18.30
C LYS A 69 9.30 -8.80 16.97
N ILE A 70 10.30 -8.56 16.11
CA ILE A 70 10.47 -9.25 14.83
C ILE A 70 10.59 -10.77 15.05
N TYR A 71 11.46 -11.23 15.97
CA TYR A 71 11.60 -12.66 16.27
C TYR A 71 10.35 -13.28 16.94
N LYS A 72 9.46 -12.47 17.52
CA LYS A 72 8.22 -12.95 18.13
C LYS A 72 7.08 -13.13 17.13
N VAL A 73 7.18 -12.57 15.92
CA VAL A 73 6.17 -12.70 14.86
C VAL A 73 5.75 -14.15 14.63
N LYS A 74 4.45 -14.40 14.46
CA LYS A 74 3.89 -15.76 14.26
C LYS A 74 3.35 -16.03 12.87
N ASN A 75 3.13 -14.98 12.09
CA ASN A 75 2.69 -15.09 10.70
C ASN A 75 3.06 -13.81 9.94
N PHE A 76 3.11 -13.90 8.61
CA PHE A 76 3.59 -12.81 7.77
C PHE A 76 2.76 -11.52 7.89
N MET A 77 1.46 -11.62 8.21
CA MET A 77 0.61 -10.42 8.32
C MET A 77 0.96 -9.55 9.52
N GLU A 78 1.55 -10.08 10.59
CA GLU A 78 1.93 -9.27 11.76
C GLU A 78 3.03 -8.23 11.44
N PHE A 79 3.75 -8.39 10.31
CA PHE A 79 4.68 -7.36 9.85
C PHE A 79 3.99 -6.04 9.47
N THR A 80 2.69 -6.05 9.16
CA THR A 80 1.97 -4.79 8.90
C THR A 80 1.91 -3.92 10.15
N ASP A 81 1.84 -4.51 11.35
CA ASP A 81 1.80 -3.76 12.61
C ASP A 81 3.17 -3.21 13.03
N LEU A 82 4.26 -3.84 12.58
CA LEU A 82 5.63 -3.42 12.88
C LEU A 82 6.16 -2.40 11.86
N LEU A 83 5.90 -2.62 10.57
CA LEU A 83 6.44 -1.81 9.50
C LEU A 83 5.65 -0.52 9.31
N THR A 84 6.40 0.56 9.18
CA THR A 84 5.84 1.83 8.77
C THR A 84 5.29 1.72 7.34
N LYS A 85 4.13 2.34 7.11
CA LYS A 85 3.38 2.22 5.85
C LYS A 85 4.23 2.42 4.58
N PRO A 86 5.13 3.43 4.48
CA PRO A 86 5.91 3.66 3.28
C PRO A 86 6.84 2.50 2.86
N TYR A 87 7.22 1.64 3.81
CA TYR A 87 8.17 0.54 3.59
C TYR A 87 7.50 -0.80 3.32
N ARG A 88 6.17 -0.93 3.47
CA ARG A 88 5.46 -2.21 3.29
C ARG A 88 5.61 -2.78 1.88
N LEU A 89 5.52 -1.94 0.84
CA LEU A 89 5.76 -2.40 -0.54
C LEU A 89 7.22 -2.80 -0.81
N ALA A 90 8.17 -2.09 -0.20
CA ALA A 90 9.58 -2.46 -0.27
C ALA A 90 9.78 -3.84 0.39
N PHE A 91 9.21 -4.04 1.58
CA PHE A 91 9.27 -5.32 2.28
C PHE A 91 8.65 -6.45 1.45
N LEU A 92 7.45 -6.24 0.87
CA LEU A 92 6.84 -7.20 -0.04
C LEU A 92 7.75 -7.52 -1.23
N LYS A 93 8.42 -6.53 -1.81
CA LYS A 93 9.35 -6.74 -2.93
C LYS A 93 10.50 -7.69 -2.59
N PHE A 94 11.04 -7.59 -1.37
CA PHE A 94 12.15 -8.44 -0.92
C PHE A 94 11.70 -9.77 -0.30
N THR A 95 10.42 -9.91 0.06
CA THR A 95 9.90 -11.15 0.67
C THR A 95 9.02 -11.99 -0.25
N LYS A 96 8.45 -11.45 -1.32
CA LYS A 96 7.45 -12.11 -2.20
C LYS A 96 7.83 -13.51 -2.70
N ASP A 97 9.12 -13.80 -2.83
CA ASP A 97 9.60 -15.09 -3.34
C ASP A 97 9.58 -16.19 -2.24
N TYR A 98 9.44 -15.79 -0.98
CA TYR A 98 9.26 -16.63 0.20
C TYR A 98 7.79 -16.79 0.63
N LEU A 99 6.85 -16.14 -0.08
CA LEU A 99 5.44 -16.15 0.31
C LEU A 99 4.64 -17.22 -0.43
N ASP A 100 3.66 -17.77 0.27
CA ASP A 100 2.53 -18.43 -0.38
C ASP A 100 1.56 -17.40 -0.98
N ILE A 101 0.60 -17.90 -1.78
CA ILE A 101 -0.38 -17.05 -2.46
C ILE A 101 -1.27 -16.26 -1.50
N ARG A 102 -1.54 -16.78 -0.30
CA ARG A 102 -2.45 -16.16 0.66
C ARG A 102 -1.79 -14.98 1.34
N ASP A 103 -0.60 -15.17 1.86
CA ASP A 103 0.14 -14.10 2.53
C ASP A 103 0.54 -13.01 1.53
N PHE A 104 1.00 -13.39 0.32
CA PHE A 104 1.27 -12.44 -0.75
C PHE A 104 0.04 -11.57 -1.09
N SER A 105 -1.09 -12.22 -1.35
CA SER A 105 -2.30 -11.51 -1.79
C SER A 105 -2.87 -10.62 -0.69
N LYS A 106 -2.96 -11.13 0.54
CA LYS A 106 -3.52 -10.39 1.68
C LYS A 106 -2.64 -9.21 2.10
N TYR A 107 -1.32 -9.40 2.10
CA TYR A 107 -0.40 -8.31 2.41
C TYR A 107 -0.43 -7.22 1.33
N LEU A 108 -0.51 -7.60 0.05
CA LEU A 108 -0.62 -6.65 -1.06
C LEU A 108 -1.86 -5.78 -0.95
N ILE A 109 -3.04 -6.38 -0.72
CA ILE A 109 -4.29 -5.61 -0.63
C ILE A 109 -4.34 -4.76 0.66
N ASP A 110 -3.88 -5.27 1.80
CA ASP A 110 -3.79 -4.48 3.03
C ASP A 110 -2.90 -3.25 2.82
N THR A 111 -1.73 -3.44 2.21
CA THR A 111 -0.80 -2.35 1.89
C THR A 111 -1.44 -1.35 0.94
N TRP A 112 -2.14 -1.81 -0.11
CA TRP A 112 -2.85 -0.94 -1.05
C TRP A 112 -3.88 -0.03 -0.37
N ILE A 113 -4.67 -0.59 0.55
CA ILE A 113 -5.76 0.13 1.20
C ILE A 113 -5.25 1.10 2.27
N THR A 114 -4.21 0.71 3.00
CA THR A 114 -3.75 1.42 4.20
C THR A 114 -2.67 2.46 3.93
N ASP A 115 -1.92 2.36 2.83
CA ASP A 115 -0.92 3.33 2.39
C ASP A 115 -1.46 4.23 1.27
N GLU A 116 -1.68 5.50 1.61
CA GLU A 116 -2.26 6.50 0.68
C GLU A 116 -1.31 6.88 -0.48
N TYR A 117 -0.05 6.44 -0.44
CA TYR A 117 0.99 6.79 -1.40
C TYR A 117 1.51 5.61 -2.23
N VAL A 118 0.83 4.46 -2.20
CA VAL A 118 1.20 3.22 -2.93
C VAL A 118 1.52 3.46 -4.41
N ASN A 119 0.76 4.35 -5.06
CA ASN A 119 0.96 4.69 -6.48
C ASN A 119 2.23 5.52 -6.78
N ARG A 120 2.97 5.94 -5.75
CA ARG A 120 4.20 6.76 -5.83
C ARG A 120 5.33 6.17 -4.99
N ASN A 121 5.31 4.87 -4.75
CA ASN A 121 6.35 4.21 -3.98
C ASN A 121 7.73 4.39 -4.65
N ALA A 122 8.75 4.71 -3.85
CA ALA A 122 10.10 4.94 -4.33
C ALA A 122 10.81 3.64 -4.78
N THR A 123 10.40 2.50 -4.20
CA THR A 123 11.09 1.21 -4.33
C THR A 123 10.40 0.28 -5.33
N VAL A 124 9.07 0.35 -5.44
CA VAL A 124 8.24 -0.46 -6.32
C VAL A 124 7.64 0.41 -7.42
N SER A 125 8.03 0.16 -8.67
CA SER A 125 7.49 0.83 -9.84
C SER A 125 6.04 0.43 -10.12
N LYS A 126 5.31 1.25 -10.88
CA LYS A 126 3.94 0.92 -11.34
C LYS A 126 3.86 -0.39 -12.11
N ASN A 127 4.89 -0.72 -12.90
CA ASN A 127 4.93 -1.97 -13.64
C ASN A 127 5.14 -3.16 -12.71
N GLU A 128 6.00 -3.06 -11.69
CA GLU A 128 6.14 -4.10 -10.68
C GLU A 128 4.84 -4.30 -9.89
N LEU A 129 4.20 -3.21 -9.47
CA LEU A 129 2.93 -3.28 -8.77
C LEU A 129 1.81 -3.89 -9.63
N LEU A 130 1.78 -3.55 -10.93
CA LEU A 130 0.90 -4.19 -11.91
C LEU A 130 1.13 -5.71 -11.96
N GLU A 131 2.39 -6.14 -12.02
CA GLU A 131 2.72 -7.57 -11.99
C GLU A 131 2.32 -8.22 -10.65
N TYR A 132 2.42 -7.52 -9.52
CA TYR A 132 1.97 -8.05 -8.24
C TYR A 132 0.47 -8.35 -8.25
N PHE A 133 -0.35 -7.41 -8.72
CA PHE A 133 -1.79 -7.63 -8.84
C PHE A 133 -2.17 -8.71 -9.85
N LYS A 134 -1.41 -8.87 -10.94
CA LYS A 134 -1.62 -9.98 -11.89
C LYS A 134 -1.35 -11.35 -11.27
N ASN A 135 -0.41 -11.43 -10.34
CA ASN A 135 -0.03 -12.68 -9.68
C ASN A 135 -0.86 -12.95 -8.42
N ALA A 136 -1.49 -11.94 -7.83
CA ALA A 136 -2.33 -12.10 -6.64
C ALA A 136 -3.58 -12.94 -6.93
N SER A 137 -4.08 -13.64 -5.91
CA SER A 137 -5.36 -14.33 -5.99
C SER A 137 -6.50 -13.34 -5.87
N LYS A 138 -7.32 -13.28 -6.92
CA LYS A 138 -8.49 -12.42 -6.99
C LYS A 138 -9.48 -12.62 -5.84
N GLU A 139 -9.64 -13.87 -5.40
CA GLU A 139 -10.52 -14.25 -4.28
C GLU A 139 -9.95 -13.83 -2.92
N LEU A 140 -8.65 -13.58 -2.81
CA LEU A 140 -8.00 -13.22 -1.54
C LEU A 140 -7.79 -11.70 -1.39
N ILE A 141 -7.94 -10.94 -2.48
CA ILE A 141 -7.81 -9.47 -2.52
C ILE A 141 -9.15 -8.73 -2.53
N MET A 142 -10.27 -9.43 -2.34
CA MET A 142 -11.60 -8.85 -2.17
C MET A 142 -12.30 -9.57 -1.02
N ASP A 143 -13.06 -8.85 -0.20
CA ASP A 143 -13.95 -9.46 0.79
C ASP A 143 -15.21 -10.04 0.13
N GLU A 144 -16.04 -10.74 0.90
CA GLU A 144 -17.22 -11.44 0.38
C GLU A 144 -18.24 -10.50 -0.27
N ASP A 145 -18.45 -9.30 0.30
CA ASP A 145 -19.38 -8.30 -0.20
C ASP A 145 -18.86 -7.68 -1.51
N ASP A 146 -17.57 -7.35 -1.54
CA ASP A 146 -16.89 -6.81 -2.71
C ASP A 146 -16.84 -7.85 -3.85
N GLN A 147 -16.64 -9.14 -3.55
CA GLN A 147 -16.73 -10.23 -4.51
C GLN A 147 -18.14 -10.37 -5.09
N ALA A 148 -19.18 -10.33 -4.25
CA ALA A 148 -20.56 -10.43 -4.68
C ALA A 148 -20.92 -9.28 -5.63
N PHE A 149 -20.60 -8.04 -5.22
CA PHE A 149 -20.82 -6.86 -6.06
C PHE A 149 -20.04 -6.94 -7.37
N TYR A 150 -18.75 -7.29 -7.30
CA TYR A 150 -17.92 -7.47 -8.49
C TYR A 150 -18.52 -8.50 -9.45
N SER A 151 -19.10 -9.61 -8.95
CA SER A 151 -19.69 -10.66 -9.77
C SER A 151 -20.88 -10.18 -10.60
N GLU A 152 -21.60 -9.15 -10.16
CA GLU A 152 -22.77 -8.56 -10.83
C GLU A 152 -22.40 -7.50 -11.87
N LEU A 153 -21.15 -7.00 -11.86
CA LEU A 153 -20.73 -5.99 -12.84
C LEU A 153 -20.83 -6.47 -14.29
N ASP A 154 -21.17 -5.55 -15.19
CA ASP A 154 -21.18 -5.78 -16.63
C ASP A 154 -19.78 -6.13 -17.17
N ASN A 155 -19.73 -6.73 -18.36
CA ASN A 155 -18.45 -7.08 -19.00
C ASN A 155 -17.63 -5.87 -19.42
N GLU A 156 -18.27 -4.77 -19.81
CA GLU A 156 -17.65 -3.47 -20.08
C GLU A 156 -18.17 -2.47 -19.05
N ILE A 157 -17.25 -1.77 -18.39
CA ILE A 157 -17.55 -0.90 -17.26
C ILE A 157 -17.00 0.50 -17.56
N THR A 158 -17.78 1.51 -17.23
CA THR A 158 -17.31 2.91 -17.23
C THR A 158 -16.80 3.27 -15.85
N ILE A 159 -15.59 3.83 -15.80
CA ILE A 159 -14.88 4.17 -14.56
C ILE A 159 -14.41 5.63 -14.62
N TYR A 160 -14.24 6.24 -13.45
CA TYR A 160 -13.91 7.65 -13.30
C TYR A 160 -12.69 7.84 -12.39
N ARG A 161 -11.91 8.90 -12.62
CA ARG A 161 -10.77 9.25 -11.78
C ARG A 161 -10.66 10.76 -11.62
N GLY A 162 -10.72 11.21 -10.37
CA GLY A 162 -10.46 12.60 -10.01
C GLY A 162 -8.98 12.86 -9.76
N VAL A 163 -8.45 13.92 -10.34
CA VAL A 163 -7.04 14.31 -10.22
C VAL A 163 -6.92 15.82 -10.04
N THR A 164 -5.84 16.26 -9.40
CA THR A 164 -5.47 17.68 -9.31
C THR A 164 -4.43 18.01 -10.39
N ASP A 165 -4.02 19.28 -10.52
CA ASP A 165 -2.94 19.66 -11.44
C ASP A 165 -1.64 18.87 -11.21
N TYR A 166 -1.42 18.40 -9.98
CA TYR A 166 -0.23 17.63 -9.63
C TYR A 166 -0.16 16.27 -10.34
N ASN A 167 -1.29 15.60 -10.58
CA ASN A 167 -1.33 14.23 -11.12
C ASN A 167 -2.20 14.07 -12.37
N LYS A 168 -2.57 15.16 -13.03
CA LYS A 168 -3.43 15.13 -14.22
C LYS A 168 -2.81 14.40 -15.42
N ASP A 169 -1.49 14.43 -15.54
CA ASP A 169 -0.79 13.78 -16.65
C ASP A 169 -0.60 12.27 -16.40
N ASP A 170 -0.88 11.80 -15.17
CA ASP A 170 -0.83 10.40 -14.77
C ASP A 170 -2.16 9.68 -15.03
N THR A 171 -2.48 9.54 -16.32
CA THR A 171 -3.70 8.86 -16.80
C THR A 171 -3.58 7.34 -16.78
N LYS A 172 -2.36 6.79 -16.61
CA LYS A 172 -2.07 5.36 -16.50
C LYS A 172 -1.98 4.92 -15.04
N ALA A 173 -3.05 5.16 -14.28
CA ALA A 173 -3.14 4.78 -12.89
C ALA A 173 -4.05 3.55 -12.70
N MET A 174 -3.80 2.78 -11.64
CA MET A 174 -4.56 1.57 -11.32
C MET A 174 -5.83 1.85 -10.52
N SER A 175 -5.91 2.96 -9.78
CA SER A 175 -7.07 3.30 -8.95
C SER A 175 -8.10 4.12 -9.73
N TRP A 176 -9.33 3.61 -9.85
CA TRP A 176 -10.46 4.32 -10.43
C TRP A 176 -11.70 4.07 -9.57
N THR A 177 -12.77 4.85 -9.76
CA THR A 177 -14.04 4.66 -9.06
C THR A 177 -15.18 4.40 -10.05
N LEU A 178 -16.17 3.63 -9.63
CA LEU A 178 -17.42 3.45 -10.38
C LEU A 178 -18.36 4.66 -10.27
N ASP A 179 -18.05 5.62 -9.39
CA ASP A 179 -18.93 6.75 -9.07
C ASP A 179 -18.30 8.10 -9.49
N GLU A 180 -18.94 8.75 -10.46
CA GLU A 180 -18.50 10.05 -10.96
C GLU A 180 -18.45 11.13 -9.87
N ASN A 181 -19.34 11.08 -8.87
CA ASN A 181 -19.35 12.07 -7.79
C ASN A 181 -18.16 11.90 -6.84
N ILE A 182 -17.73 10.65 -6.62
CA ILE A 182 -16.50 10.35 -5.88
C ILE A 182 -15.30 10.89 -6.64
N ALA A 183 -15.23 10.70 -7.96
CA ALA A 183 -14.19 11.29 -8.79
C ALA A 183 -14.20 12.84 -8.74
N LYS A 184 -15.38 13.48 -8.80
CA LYS A 184 -15.50 14.94 -8.62
C LYS A 184 -15.03 15.41 -7.26
N TRP A 185 -15.31 14.65 -6.20
CA TRP A 185 -14.82 14.96 -4.86
C TRP A 185 -13.28 14.91 -4.80
N PHE A 186 -12.65 13.86 -5.38
CA PHE A 186 -11.19 13.77 -5.48
C PHE A 186 -10.57 14.87 -6.36
N ALA A 187 -11.26 15.32 -7.40
CA ALA A 187 -10.78 16.42 -8.25
C ALA A 187 -10.82 17.77 -7.50
N ASN A 188 -11.83 18.00 -6.66
CA ASN A 188 -12.05 19.27 -5.97
C ASN A 188 -11.51 19.29 -4.53
N ARG A 189 -10.84 18.21 -4.09
CA ARG A 189 -10.25 18.13 -2.76
C ARG A 189 -9.23 19.26 -2.55
N PHE A 190 -9.07 19.68 -1.30
CA PHE A 190 -8.22 20.81 -0.92
C PHE A 190 -8.59 22.15 -1.57
N ARG A 191 -9.85 22.33 -1.98
CA ARG A 191 -10.39 23.58 -2.57
C ARG A 191 -9.70 23.98 -3.88
N GLN A 192 -9.19 23.01 -4.63
CA GLN A 192 -8.60 23.21 -5.96
C GLN A 192 -9.62 22.89 -7.06
N LYS A 193 -9.42 23.43 -8.26
CA LYS A 193 -10.18 23.03 -9.45
C LYS A 193 -9.40 21.93 -10.18
N GLY A 194 -9.74 20.68 -9.91
CA GLY A 194 -9.10 19.53 -10.56
C GLY A 194 -9.75 19.14 -11.88
N TYR A 195 -9.49 17.90 -12.27
CA TYR A 195 -9.93 17.27 -13.52
C TYR A 195 -10.57 15.92 -13.20
N VAL A 196 -11.60 15.56 -13.96
CA VAL A 196 -12.19 14.21 -13.88
C VAL A 196 -12.00 13.54 -15.22
N PHE A 197 -11.28 12.42 -15.20
CA PHE A 197 -11.18 11.52 -16.33
C PHE A 197 -12.26 10.45 -16.26
N LYS A 198 -12.74 10.05 -17.43
CA LYS A 198 -13.62 8.92 -17.66
C LYS A 198 -12.91 7.95 -18.58
N ALA A 199 -13.00 6.65 -18.30
CA ALA A 199 -12.47 5.61 -19.18
C ALA A 199 -13.43 4.41 -19.20
N LYS A 200 -13.18 3.50 -20.14
CA LYS A 200 -13.80 2.18 -20.20
C LYS A 200 -12.77 1.10 -19.91
N ILE A 201 -13.24 0.01 -19.32
CA ILE A 201 -12.43 -1.19 -19.09
C ILE A 201 -13.29 -2.46 -19.16
N ASN A 202 -12.68 -3.57 -19.58
CA ASN A 202 -13.35 -4.86 -19.47
C ASN A 202 -13.23 -5.40 -18.04
N LYS A 203 -14.27 -6.05 -17.55
CA LYS A 203 -14.31 -6.70 -16.24
C LYS A 203 -13.12 -7.63 -15.98
N LYS A 204 -12.68 -8.40 -16.98
CA LYS A 204 -11.52 -9.30 -16.87
C LYS A 204 -10.19 -8.59 -16.58
N ASP A 205 -10.09 -7.30 -16.90
CA ASP A 205 -8.88 -6.48 -16.74
C ASP A 205 -8.92 -5.67 -15.42
N ILE A 206 -9.95 -5.89 -14.58
CA ILE A 206 -10.04 -5.40 -13.20
C ILE A 206 -9.41 -6.44 -12.28
N PHE A 207 -8.50 -6.03 -11.40
CA PHE A 207 -7.91 -6.90 -10.38
C PHE A 207 -8.85 -7.07 -9.18
N ALA A 208 -9.36 -5.97 -8.63
CA ALA A 208 -10.25 -5.97 -7.48
C ALA A 208 -11.27 -4.84 -7.55
N PHE A 209 -12.43 -5.05 -6.92
CA PHE A 209 -13.30 -4.00 -6.43
C PHE A 209 -13.04 -3.85 -4.93
N CYS A 210 -12.93 -2.62 -4.45
CA CYS A 210 -12.64 -2.30 -3.05
C CYS A 210 -13.60 -1.20 -2.59
N ASN A 211 -14.48 -1.51 -1.63
CA ASN A 211 -15.42 -0.53 -1.10
C ASN A 211 -15.25 -0.23 0.40
N MET A 212 -14.16 -0.70 1.02
CA MET A 212 -13.89 -0.50 2.45
C MET A 212 -13.90 0.98 2.89
N ARG A 213 -13.54 1.91 1.99
CA ARG A 213 -13.55 3.37 2.25
C ARG A 213 -14.80 4.09 1.73
N ASN A 214 -15.82 3.36 1.27
CA ASN A 214 -16.97 3.89 0.52
C ASN A 214 -16.57 4.64 -0.76
N GLU A 215 -15.45 4.26 -1.37
CA GLU A 215 -14.89 4.90 -2.57
C GLU A 215 -15.33 4.21 -3.87
N LYS A 216 -15.99 3.05 -3.77
CA LYS A 216 -16.34 2.18 -4.92
C LYS A 216 -15.16 2.02 -5.87
N GLU A 217 -13.98 1.75 -5.30
CA GLU A 217 -12.73 1.69 -6.02
C GLU A 217 -12.67 0.42 -6.87
N VAL A 218 -12.13 0.54 -8.07
CA VAL A 218 -11.67 -0.57 -8.89
C VAL A 218 -10.17 -0.42 -9.13
N ILE A 219 -9.44 -1.49 -8.81
CA ILE A 219 -8.01 -1.61 -9.08
C ILE A 219 -7.85 -2.31 -10.43
N VAL A 220 -7.18 -1.68 -11.38
CA VAL A 220 -7.22 -2.11 -12.79
C VAL A 220 -5.86 -2.28 -13.44
N ASP A 221 -5.80 -3.10 -14.50
CA ASP A 221 -4.69 -3.06 -15.45
C ASP A 221 -4.76 -1.76 -16.26
N PHE A 222 -3.97 -0.78 -15.86
CA PHE A 222 -3.93 0.53 -16.49
C PHE A 222 -3.52 0.48 -17.98
N THR A 223 -2.95 -0.62 -18.46
CA THR A 223 -2.58 -0.81 -19.87
C THR A 223 -3.77 -1.20 -20.74
N LYS A 224 -4.91 -1.54 -20.14
CA LYS A 224 -6.14 -2.00 -20.81
C LYS A 224 -7.25 -0.95 -20.85
N LEU A 225 -6.99 0.25 -20.34
CA LEU A 225 -7.93 1.36 -20.40
C LEU A 225 -8.13 1.85 -21.85
N TYR A 226 -9.37 2.14 -22.21
CA TYR A 226 -9.72 2.71 -23.52
C TYR A 226 -10.86 3.73 -23.40
N GLY A 227 -11.06 4.53 -24.45
CA GLY A 227 -12.09 5.58 -24.44
C GLY A 227 -11.86 6.65 -23.37
N LEU A 228 -10.59 6.99 -23.09
CA LEU A 228 -10.21 8.00 -22.12
C LEU A 228 -10.73 9.38 -22.57
N GLU A 229 -11.50 10.03 -21.71
CA GLU A 229 -12.15 11.31 -21.94
C GLU A 229 -11.97 12.21 -20.70
N LEU A 230 -11.66 13.49 -20.92
CA LEU A 230 -11.68 14.50 -19.87
C LEU A 230 -13.08 15.11 -19.79
N LEU A 231 -13.71 15.06 -18.62
CA LEU A 231 -15.05 15.61 -18.40
C LEU A 231 -14.98 17.11 -18.09
N ASN A 232 -15.99 17.84 -18.57
CA ASN A 232 -16.23 19.23 -18.15
C ASN A 232 -16.95 19.23 -16.79
N ILE A 233 -16.26 19.73 -15.76
CA ILE A 233 -16.75 19.81 -14.37
C ILE A 233 -16.78 21.24 -13.84
#